data_AF-A0A0C2C122-F1
#
_entry.id   AF-A0A0C2C122-F1
#
_cell.length_a   1.000
_cell.length_b   1.000
_cell.length_c   1.000
_cell.angle_alpha   90.00
_cell.angle_beta   90.00
_cell.angle_gamma   90.00
#
_symmetry.space_group_name_H-M   'P 1'
#
loop_
_entity.id
_entity.type
_entity.pdbx_description
1 polymer ?
#
loop_
_entity_poly.entity_id
_entity_poly.type
_entity_poly.pdbx_seq_one_letter_code
_entity_poly.pdbx_strand_id
1 'polypeptide(L)'
;LGAPLNQPVTGDDILFLSETGAKRTPDFLVPRNFHNEGCYVVALGNVVKWMAQQAEALGVEIFPGFTAAEVLYDDRGAVRGVATGNMGIGKDGEPTENFQLGMELLGKYTIFAEGARGHLGKQLIARYKLDEGKDPQSFAIGIKELWEIDPAKAKPGLVVHTAGWPMDKETFGGGFLYHLEGNKVTLGFVIGLDYKNPWMSPFEEMQRWKTHPSIRAHIDGGKRISYGARAINNGTPQALPKLVFPGGALIGCDAGFLNAARIKGSHTAIKSGMLCADAVFAAVTSGRAADELSAYPQAYDNSWLKEELDQSRNFKLWFKKGALMGPLMTGIEQWFLPKLGVKNPPWTLHRDKPDHVYLQPAAQCQQIAYPKPDGKLTFDRLSSVFVSNTNHEENQPAHLTLKDPSVPVKINLAKFAGP
;
A
#
# COMPACT_ATOMS: atom_id res chain seq x y z
N LEU A 1 -15.95 -1.02 23.30
CA LEU A 1 -16.34 -1.87 22.17
C LEU A 1 -15.30 -2.97 21.84
N GLY A 2 -14.20 -3.13 22.59
CA GLY A 2 -13.31 -4.30 22.45
C GLY A 2 -12.47 -4.37 21.17
N ALA A 3 -12.10 -3.23 20.59
CA ALA A 3 -11.25 -3.20 19.40
C ALA A 3 -9.87 -3.85 19.67
N PRO A 4 -9.30 -4.65 18.74
CA PRO A 4 -8.06 -5.39 18.95
C PRO A 4 -6.81 -4.49 18.82
N LEU A 5 -6.71 -3.51 19.72
CA LEU A 5 -5.64 -2.52 19.84
C LEU A 5 -4.86 -2.81 21.15
N ASN A 6 -4.35 -4.03 21.29
CA ASN A 6 -3.82 -4.52 22.57
C ASN A 6 -2.34 -4.20 22.79
N GLN A 7 -1.58 -3.97 21.72
CA GLN A 7 -0.13 -3.81 21.79
C GLN A 7 0.28 -2.36 21.53
N PRO A 8 0.38 -1.50 22.56
CA PRO A 8 0.96 -0.17 22.41
C PRO A 8 2.42 -0.28 21.98
N VAL A 9 2.87 0.70 21.19
CA VAL A 9 4.29 0.83 20.83
C VAL A 9 5.08 1.24 22.08
N THR A 10 6.18 0.54 22.35
CA THR A 10 7.03 0.73 23.54
C THR A 10 8.41 1.26 23.19
N GLY A 11 8.83 1.17 21.92
CA GLY A 11 10.10 1.72 21.46
C GLY A 11 10.23 1.72 19.95
N ASP A 12 11.00 2.69 19.45
CA ASP A 12 11.28 2.91 18.03
C ASP A 12 12.78 2.81 17.76
N ASP A 13 13.18 1.88 16.90
CA ASP A 13 14.56 1.72 16.44
C ASP A 13 14.64 2.00 14.93
N ILE A 14 15.43 3.00 14.55
CA ILE A 14 15.74 3.31 13.14
C ILE A 14 17.19 2.93 12.85
N LEU A 15 17.38 1.87 12.06
CA LEU A 15 18.69 1.31 11.74
C LEU A 15 19.10 1.63 10.30
N PHE A 16 20.32 2.11 10.14
CA PHE A 16 20.99 2.17 8.84
C PHE A 16 21.91 0.95 8.70
N LEU A 17 21.61 0.09 7.73
CA LEU A 17 22.30 -1.17 7.51
C LEU A 17 23.38 -1.02 6.44
N SER A 18 24.54 -1.59 6.74
CA SER A 18 25.50 -2.09 5.76
C SER A 18 25.30 -3.60 5.63
N GLU A 19 26.10 -4.28 4.82
CA GLU A 19 25.94 -5.74 4.64
C GLU A 19 26.13 -6.54 5.94
N THR A 20 27.03 -6.10 6.82
CA THR A 20 27.38 -6.83 8.05
C THR A 20 27.15 -6.05 9.34
N GLY A 21 26.95 -4.73 9.26
CA GLY A 21 26.82 -3.85 10.42
C GLY A 21 25.58 -2.97 10.37
N ALA A 22 25.09 -2.57 11.54
CA ALA A 22 23.99 -1.64 11.70
C ALA A 22 24.40 -0.42 12.53
N LYS A 23 23.91 0.75 12.16
CA LYS A 23 23.98 1.97 12.98
C LYS A 23 22.57 2.38 13.40
N ARG A 24 22.33 2.44 14.71
CA ARG A 24 21.09 2.95 15.27
C ARG A 24 21.10 4.48 15.28
N THR A 25 20.01 5.10 14.86
CA THR A 25 19.80 6.55 14.97
C THR A 25 19.58 6.92 16.45
N PRO A 26 20.35 7.86 17.02
CA PRO A 26 20.10 8.35 18.38
C PRO A 26 18.72 8.99 18.51
N ASP A 27 18.03 8.78 19.63
CA ASP A 27 16.61 9.15 19.81
C ASP A 27 16.35 10.65 19.54
N PHE A 28 17.25 11.53 19.98
CA PHE A 28 17.13 12.98 19.77
C PHE A 28 17.30 13.43 18.31
N LEU A 29 17.84 12.56 17.46
CA LEU A 29 18.00 12.76 16.01
C LEU A 29 16.90 12.07 15.19
N VAL A 30 16.02 11.28 15.82
CA VAL A 30 14.92 10.64 15.11
C VAL A 30 13.95 11.71 14.60
N PRO A 31 13.68 11.78 13.29
CA PRO A 31 12.72 12.72 12.74
C PRO A 31 11.28 12.44 13.17
N ARG A 32 10.42 13.47 13.20
CA ARG A 32 9.06 13.37 13.78
C ARG A 32 8.18 12.29 13.14
N ASN A 33 8.39 12.00 11.85
CA ASN A 33 7.62 11.02 11.09
C ASN A 33 7.87 9.57 11.56
N PHE A 34 8.95 9.33 12.30
CA PHE A 34 9.30 8.00 12.84
C PHE A 34 8.91 7.81 14.31
N HIS A 35 8.37 8.83 14.98
CA HIS A 35 7.84 8.65 16.33
C HIS A 35 6.48 7.95 16.30
N ASN A 36 6.36 6.87 17.07
CA ASN A 36 5.16 6.06 17.19
C ASN A 36 4.53 6.11 18.59
N GLU A 37 4.88 7.10 19.42
CA GLU A 37 4.18 7.36 20.68
C GLU A 37 2.66 7.49 20.45
N GLY A 38 1.87 6.84 21.31
CA GLY A 38 0.41 6.77 21.19
C GLY A 38 -0.11 5.87 20.06
N CYS A 39 0.78 5.20 19.31
CA CYS A 39 0.38 4.23 18.29
C CYS A 39 0.35 2.80 18.84
N TYR A 40 -0.28 1.91 18.07
CA TYR A 40 -0.40 0.49 18.38
C TYR A 40 0.18 -0.36 17.24
N VAL A 41 0.84 -1.46 17.60
CA VAL A 41 1.15 -2.54 16.66
C VAL A 41 -0.08 -3.43 16.55
N VAL A 42 -0.67 -3.52 15.35
CA VAL A 42 -1.92 -4.27 15.15
C VAL A 42 -1.83 -5.31 14.03
N ALA A 43 -2.57 -6.39 14.19
CA ALA A 43 -3.00 -7.21 13.06
C ALA A 43 -4.16 -6.50 12.35
N LEU A 44 -3.87 -5.72 11.30
CA LEU A 44 -4.88 -4.91 10.60
C LEU A 44 -6.10 -5.74 10.13
N GLY A 45 -5.89 -6.99 9.71
CA GLY A 45 -6.99 -7.90 9.36
C GLY A 45 -7.97 -8.15 10.52
N ASN A 46 -7.50 -8.21 11.77
CA ASN A 46 -8.36 -8.36 12.94
C ASN A 46 -9.11 -7.06 13.25
N VAL A 47 -8.45 -5.90 13.07
CA VAL A 47 -9.12 -4.59 13.21
C VAL A 47 -10.23 -4.44 12.17
N VAL A 48 -9.99 -4.82 10.91
CA VAL A 48 -10.99 -4.77 9.85
C VAL A 48 -12.17 -5.71 10.13
N LYS A 49 -11.91 -6.95 10.57
CA LYS A 49 -12.97 -7.88 11.00
C LYS A 49 -13.82 -7.32 12.13
N TRP A 50 -13.17 -6.71 13.12
CA TRP A 50 -13.88 -6.05 14.21
C TRP A 50 -14.70 -4.85 13.70
N MET A 51 -14.16 -4.01 12.82
CA MET A 51 -14.91 -2.89 12.22
C MET A 51 -16.13 -3.38 11.44
N ALA A 52 -16.03 -4.50 10.72
CA ALA A 52 -17.14 -5.11 10.01
C ALA A 52 -18.27 -5.52 10.98
N GLN A 53 -17.94 -6.17 12.10
CA GLN A 53 -18.91 -6.52 13.14
C GLN A 53 -19.62 -5.28 13.71
N GLN A 54 -18.88 -4.18 13.92
CA GLN A 54 -19.47 -2.93 14.37
C GLN A 54 -20.41 -2.32 13.32
N ALA A 55 -20.06 -2.41 12.03
CA ALA A 55 -20.88 -1.91 10.93
C ALA A 55 -22.17 -2.74 10.76
N GLU A 56 -22.07 -4.07 10.81
CA GLU A 56 -23.24 -4.97 10.78
C GLU A 56 -24.19 -4.69 11.95
N ALA A 57 -23.65 -4.47 13.16
CA ALA A 57 -24.45 -4.10 14.33
C ALA A 57 -25.17 -2.74 14.18
N LEU A 58 -24.72 -1.88 13.26
CA LEU A 58 -25.37 -0.62 12.89
C LEU A 58 -26.34 -0.77 11.70
N GLY A 59 -26.53 -1.99 11.19
CA GLY A 59 -27.41 -2.28 10.06
C GLY A 59 -26.76 -2.16 8.68
N VAL A 60 -25.42 -2.08 8.60
CA VAL A 60 -24.72 -2.13 7.31
C VAL A 60 -24.75 -3.56 6.78
N GLU A 61 -25.23 -3.73 5.56
CA GLU A 61 -25.15 -5.00 4.85
C GLU A 61 -23.74 -5.19 4.27
N ILE A 62 -23.07 -6.29 4.64
CA ILE A 62 -21.74 -6.63 4.16
C ILE A 62 -21.83 -7.94 3.37
N PHE A 63 -21.39 -7.90 2.10
CA PHE A 63 -21.41 -9.05 1.19
C PHE A 63 -19.98 -9.56 0.92
N PRO A 64 -19.35 -10.31 1.85
CA PRO A 64 -18.03 -10.88 1.61
C PRO A 64 -18.10 -11.92 0.48
N GLY A 65 -17.02 -12.04 -0.30
CA GLY A 65 -16.94 -12.99 -1.42
C GLY A 65 -17.48 -12.44 -2.75
N PHE A 66 -18.11 -11.27 -2.77
CA PHE A 66 -18.57 -10.62 -3.99
C PHE A 66 -17.62 -9.51 -4.41
N THR A 67 -17.05 -9.66 -5.61
CA THR A 67 -16.19 -8.63 -6.21
C THR A 67 -17.02 -7.75 -7.12
N ALA A 68 -16.99 -6.43 -6.91
CA ALA A 68 -17.48 -5.47 -7.89
C ALA A 68 -16.58 -5.55 -9.13
N ALA A 69 -17.13 -5.96 -10.27
CA ALA A 69 -16.38 -6.22 -11.51
C ALA A 69 -16.60 -5.13 -12.57
N GLU A 70 -17.70 -4.39 -12.48
CA GLU A 70 -18.08 -3.37 -13.44
C GLU A 70 -18.66 -2.13 -12.74
N VAL A 71 -18.36 -0.94 -13.29
CA VAL A 71 -19.01 0.32 -12.89
C VAL A 71 -20.23 0.56 -13.78
N LEU A 72 -21.38 0.81 -13.16
CA LEU A 72 -22.62 1.11 -13.86
C LEU A 72 -22.81 2.62 -13.99
N TYR A 73 -23.21 3.09 -15.16
CA TYR A 73 -23.45 4.51 -15.45
C TYR A 73 -24.91 4.76 -15.87
N ASP A 74 -25.43 5.94 -15.58
CA ASP A 74 -26.69 6.44 -16.14
C ASP A 74 -26.47 7.09 -17.53
N ASP A 75 -27.57 7.49 -18.18
CA ASP A 75 -27.54 8.11 -19.51
C ASP A 75 -26.80 9.46 -19.56
N ARG A 76 -26.63 10.10 -18.39
CA ARG A 76 -25.86 11.36 -18.23
C ARG A 76 -24.39 11.09 -17.96
N GLY A 77 -24.00 9.81 -17.88
CA GLY A 77 -22.65 9.36 -17.58
C GLY A 77 -22.28 9.47 -16.10
N ALA A 78 -23.23 9.65 -15.18
CA ALA A 78 -22.99 9.59 -13.74
C ALA A 78 -22.96 8.13 -13.27
N VAL A 79 -22.16 7.83 -12.23
CA VAL A 79 -22.14 6.50 -11.62
C VAL A 79 -23.48 6.25 -10.92
N ARG A 80 -24.08 5.09 -11.18
CA ARG A 80 -25.34 4.65 -10.55
C ARG A 80 -25.18 3.41 -9.68
N GLY A 81 -24.01 2.78 -9.69
CA GLY A 81 -23.78 1.52 -8.98
C GLY A 81 -22.56 0.74 -9.47
N VAL A 82 -22.50 -0.52 -9.05
CA VAL A 82 -21.55 -1.53 -9.55
C VAL A 82 -22.29 -2.83 -9.84
N ALA A 83 -21.73 -3.66 -10.72
CA ALA A 83 -22.19 -5.04 -10.88
C ALA A 83 -21.14 -6.02 -10.34
N THR A 84 -21.58 -7.12 -9.74
CA THR A 84 -20.68 -8.21 -9.36
C THR A 84 -20.23 -9.00 -10.59
N GLY A 85 -19.11 -9.71 -10.49
CA GLY A 85 -18.68 -10.62 -11.56
C GLY A 85 -19.65 -11.79 -11.77
N ASN A 86 -19.76 -12.26 -13.02
CA ASN A 86 -20.43 -13.52 -13.33
C ASN A 86 -19.66 -14.69 -12.69
N MET A 87 -20.39 -15.71 -12.25
CA MET A 87 -19.81 -16.97 -11.77
C MET A 87 -20.04 -18.08 -12.81
N GLY A 88 -19.22 -19.15 -12.74
CA GLY A 88 -19.35 -20.30 -13.63
C GLY A 88 -18.98 -20.00 -15.08
N ILE A 89 -17.99 -19.13 -15.32
CA ILE A 89 -17.38 -18.94 -16.64
C ILE A 89 -16.14 -19.82 -16.74
N GLY A 90 -16.07 -20.66 -17.77
CA GLY A 90 -14.93 -21.54 -18.03
C GLY A 90 -13.69 -20.79 -18.48
N LYS A 91 -12.53 -21.46 -18.47
CA LYS A 91 -11.25 -20.85 -18.88
C LYS A 91 -11.22 -20.40 -20.35
N ASP A 92 -12.08 -20.99 -21.18
CA ASP A 92 -12.33 -20.60 -22.57
C ASP A 92 -13.16 -19.31 -22.70
N GLY A 93 -13.75 -18.83 -21.60
CA GLY A 93 -14.61 -17.64 -21.57
C GLY A 93 -16.09 -17.95 -21.74
N GLU A 94 -16.47 -19.22 -21.89
CA GLU A 94 -17.85 -19.62 -22.13
C GLU A 94 -18.60 -19.93 -20.82
N PRO A 95 -19.92 -19.69 -20.76
CA PRO A 95 -20.75 -20.11 -19.63
C PRO A 95 -20.72 -21.63 -19.42
N THR A 96 -20.48 -22.06 -18.19
CA THR A 96 -20.61 -23.47 -17.77
C THR A 96 -22.04 -23.77 -17.33
N GLU A 97 -22.32 -25.03 -16.99
CA GLU A 97 -23.59 -25.45 -16.36
C GLU A 97 -23.89 -24.73 -15.03
N ASN A 98 -22.86 -24.20 -14.36
CA ASN A 98 -22.97 -23.47 -13.10
C ASN A 98 -23.01 -21.94 -13.31
N PHE A 99 -23.28 -21.47 -14.52
CA PHE A 99 -23.28 -20.04 -14.81
C PHE A 99 -24.32 -19.28 -13.97
N GLN A 100 -23.87 -18.19 -13.35
CA GLN A 100 -24.74 -17.25 -12.65
C GLN A 100 -24.38 -15.83 -13.06
N LEU A 101 -25.40 -15.08 -13.48
CA LEU A 101 -25.25 -13.68 -13.83
C LEU A 101 -24.94 -12.86 -12.56
N GLY A 102 -24.01 -11.92 -12.68
CA GLY A 102 -23.72 -10.95 -11.64
C GLY A 102 -24.93 -10.08 -11.29
N MET A 103 -24.92 -9.53 -10.09
CA MET A 103 -26.00 -8.68 -9.58
C MET A 103 -25.62 -7.20 -9.71
N GLU A 104 -26.57 -6.37 -10.14
CA GLU A 104 -26.44 -4.91 -10.06
C GLU A 104 -26.74 -4.43 -8.64
N LEU A 105 -25.82 -3.65 -8.07
CA LEU A 105 -25.97 -2.94 -6.80
C LEU A 105 -26.07 -1.45 -7.10
N LEU A 106 -27.31 -0.94 -7.07
CA LEU A 106 -27.62 0.44 -7.39
C LEU A 106 -27.68 1.32 -6.14
N GLY A 107 -27.14 2.53 -6.23
CA GLY A 107 -27.10 3.47 -5.12
C GLY A 107 -27.15 4.93 -5.59
N LYS A 108 -27.59 5.83 -4.71
CA LYS A 108 -27.58 7.28 -4.99
C LYS A 108 -26.15 7.82 -5.17
N TYR A 109 -25.21 7.23 -4.44
CA TYR A 109 -23.77 7.47 -4.55
C TYR A 109 -23.03 6.14 -4.34
N THR A 110 -21.98 5.90 -5.12
CA THR A 110 -21.11 4.73 -4.98
C THR A 110 -19.71 5.17 -4.57
N ILE A 111 -19.20 4.59 -3.47
CA ILE A 111 -17.91 4.95 -2.88
C ILE A 111 -16.89 3.87 -3.20
N PHE A 112 -15.78 4.26 -3.83
CA PHE A 112 -14.73 3.36 -4.27
C PHE A 112 -13.57 3.36 -3.27
N ALA A 113 -13.30 2.18 -2.71
CA ALA A 113 -12.37 1.97 -1.60
C ALA A 113 -11.54 0.69 -1.79
N GLU A 114 -11.19 0.35 -3.03
CA GLU A 114 -10.48 -0.90 -3.37
C GLU A 114 -9.03 -0.94 -2.81
N GLY A 115 -8.54 0.20 -2.36
CA GLY A 115 -7.19 0.41 -1.89
C GLY A 115 -6.21 0.68 -3.03
N ALA A 116 -4.91 0.55 -2.75
CA ALA A 116 -3.88 0.91 -3.73
C ALA A 116 -4.06 0.11 -5.03
N ARG A 117 -4.14 0.85 -6.16
CA ARG A 117 -4.38 0.32 -7.50
C ARG A 117 -5.72 -0.42 -7.66
N GLY A 118 -6.82 0.16 -7.16
CA GLY A 118 -8.17 -0.29 -7.47
C GLY A 118 -8.41 -0.45 -8.98
N HIS A 119 -9.04 -1.56 -9.37
CA HIS A 119 -9.24 -1.86 -10.79
C HIS A 119 -10.43 -1.12 -11.40
N LEU A 120 -11.42 -0.74 -10.60
CA LEU A 120 -12.50 0.18 -10.99
C LEU A 120 -12.04 1.62 -10.77
N GLY A 121 -11.33 1.90 -9.67
CA GLY A 121 -10.72 3.20 -9.38
C GLY A 121 -9.88 3.73 -10.55
N LYS A 122 -8.99 2.91 -11.12
CA LYS A 122 -8.19 3.31 -12.30
C LYS A 122 -9.06 3.59 -13.55
N GLN A 123 -10.20 2.92 -13.71
CA GLN A 123 -11.12 3.16 -14.83
C GLN A 123 -11.87 4.47 -14.64
N LEU A 124 -12.31 4.76 -13.42
CA LEU A 124 -12.94 6.03 -13.06
C LEU A 124 -12.00 7.21 -13.26
N ILE A 125 -10.75 7.09 -12.80
CA ILE A 125 -9.71 8.11 -13.00
C ILE A 125 -9.55 8.40 -14.49
N ALA A 126 -9.41 7.36 -15.33
CA ALA A 126 -9.25 7.53 -16.77
C ALA A 126 -10.51 8.12 -17.44
N ARG A 127 -11.70 7.64 -17.07
CA ARG A 127 -12.98 8.06 -17.68
C ARG A 127 -13.29 9.52 -17.41
N TYR A 128 -13.17 9.95 -16.16
CA TYR A 128 -13.48 11.32 -15.73
C TYR A 128 -12.26 12.24 -15.74
N LYS A 129 -11.08 11.76 -16.19
CA LYS A 129 -9.81 12.49 -16.20
C LYS A 129 -9.47 13.09 -14.84
N LEU A 130 -9.67 12.30 -13.77
CA LEU A 130 -9.51 12.79 -12.40
C LEU A 130 -8.06 13.14 -12.06
N ASP A 131 -7.10 12.66 -12.84
CA ASP A 131 -5.67 12.93 -12.72
C ASP A 131 -5.18 14.09 -13.60
N GLU A 132 -6.07 14.82 -14.28
CA GLU A 132 -5.69 15.98 -15.08
C GLU A 132 -5.01 17.07 -14.20
N GLY A 133 -3.82 17.50 -14.62
CA GLY A 133 -3.01 18.47 -13.87
C GLY A 133 -2.39 17.92 -12.58
N LYS A 134 -2.37 16.59 -12.38
CA LYS A 134 -1.75 15.93 -11.22
C LYS A 134 -0.44 15.26 -11.59
N ASP A 135 0.41 15.04 -10.59
CA ASP A 135 1.58 14.19 -10.74
C ASP A 135 1.14 12.74 -10.98
N PRO A 136 1.89 11.93 -11.77
CA PRO A 136 1.62 10.51 -11.89
C PRO A 136 1.72 9.82 -10.53
N GLN A 137 0.74 8.99 -10.16
CA GLN A 137 0.81 8.21 -8.93
C GLN A 137 2.04 7.30 -8.92
N SER A 138 2.62 7.12 -7.73
CA SER A 138 3.74 6.22 -7.49
C SER A 138 3.37 5.18 -6.46
N PHE A 139 3.99 4.01 -6.58
CA PHE A 139 3.69 2.85 -5.77
C PHE A 139 4.97 2.16 -5.29
N ALA A 140 4.82 1.38 -4.23
CA ALA A 140 5.79 0.40 -3.78
C ALA A 140 5.10 -0.95 -3.64
N ILE A 141 5.88 -2.01 -3.62
CA ILE A 141 5.43 -3.33 -3.18
C ILE A 141 5.94 -3.57 -1.76
N GLY A 142 5.02 -3.90 -0.86
CA GLY A 142 5.33 -4.39 0.48
C GLY A 142 5.17 -5.90 0.52
N ILE A 143 6.20 -6.60 0.98
CA ILE A 143 6.18 -8.04 1.23
C ILE A 143 6.29 -8.24 2.73
N LYS A 144 5.45 -9.11 3.29
CA LYS A 144 5.31 -9.30 4.73
C LYS A 144 5.28 -10.78 5.08
N GLU A 145 5.87 -11.11 6.21
CA GLU A 145 5.71 -12.39 6.89
C GLU A 145 5.26 -12.18 8.34
N LEU A 146 4.57 -13.17 8.89
CA LEU A 146 4.31 -13.29 10.32
C LEU A 146 5.12 -14.47 10.86
N TRP A 147 5.78 -14.27 11.99
CA TRP A 147 6.63 -15.25 12.65
C TRP A 147 6.20 -15.45 14.09
N GLU A 148 6.28 -16.68 14.56
CA GLU A 148 6.30 -17.02 15.97
C GLU A 148 7.75 -17.23 16.39
N ILE A 149 8.14 -16.61 17.49
CA ILE A 149 9.52 -16.62 17.98
C ILE A 149 9.59 -17.19 19.39
N ASP A 150 10.81 -17.52 19.83
CA ASP A 150 11.07 -17.86 21.22
C ASP A 150 10.55 -16.73 22.15
N PRO A 151 9.70 -17.03 23.15
CA PRO A 151 9.25 -16.05 24.14
C PRO A 151 10.39 -15.25 24.78
N ALA A 152 11.58 -15.84 24.95
CA ALA A 152 12.75 -15.14 25.51
C ALA A 152 13.29 -14.02 24.61
N LYS A 153 12.96 -14.04 23.31
CA LYS A 153 13.33 -13.00 22.33
C LYS A 153 12.21 -11.96 22.11
N ALA A 154 11.03 -12.18 22.68
CA ALA A 154 9.88 -11.31 22.48
C ALA A 154 10.10 -9.95 23.17
N LYS A 155 9.82 -8.87 22.43
CA LYS A 155 9.89 -7.49 22.93
C LYS A 155 8.60 -6.73 22.56
N PRO A 156 7.44 -7.11 23.11
CA PRO A 156 6.14 -6.62 22.64
C PRO A 156 6.08 -5.09 22.60
N GLY A 157 5.64 -4.54 21.46
CA GLY A 157 5.57 -3.10 21.22
C GLY A 157 6.85 -2.49 20.63
N LEU A 158 7.94 -3.24 20.52
CA LEU A 158 9.14 -2.77 19.81
C LEU A 158 8.86 -2.66 18.30
N VAL A 159 9.20 -1.50 17.74
CA VAL A 159 9.09 -1.17 16.33
C VAL A 159 10.49 -0.90 15.77
N VAL A 160 10.89 -1.65 14.73
CA VAL A 160 12.17 -1.50 14.06
C VAL A 160 11.94 -1.14 12.60
N HIS A 161 12.60 -0.09 12.13
CA HIS A 161 12.69 0.24 10.71
C HIS A 161 14.14 0.24 10.26
N THR A 162 14.38 -0.17 9.02
CA THR A 162 15.71 -0.25 8.45
C THR A 162 15.79 0.42 7.08
N ALA A 163 16.90 1.08 6.82
CA ALA A 163 17.27 1.65 5.52
C ALA A 163 18.71 1.25 5.16
N GLY A 164 19.08 1.38 3.89
CA GLY A 164 20.38 0.94 3.38
C GLY A 164 20.31 -0.49 2.86
N TRP A 165 21.25 -1.35 3.26
CA TRP A 165 21.35 -2.71 2.75
C TRP A 165 20.02 -3.51 2.89
N PRO A 166 19.61 -4.29 1.88
CA PRO A 166 20.33 -4.63 0.65
C PRO A 166 20.12 -3.66 -0.53
N MET A 167 19.49 -2.49 -0.31
CA MET A 167 19.22 -1.54 -1.39
C MET A 167 20.49 -0.87 -1.92
N ASP A 168 20.52 -0.69 -3.24
CA ASP A 168 21.47 0.20 -3.89
C ASP A 168 21.13 1.69 -3.60
N LYS A 169 21.97 2.59 -4.12
CA LYS A 169 21.87 4.04 -3.90
C LYS A 169 20.73 4.73 -4.66
N GLU A 170 20.14 4.06 -5.64
CA GLU A 170 19.12 4.62 -6.55
C GLU A 170 17.72 4.05 -6.28
N THR A 171 17.66 2.92 -5.60
CA THR A 171 16.43 2.21 -5.27
C THR A 171 15.95 2.64 -3.90
N PHE A 172 14.71 3.13 -3.84
CA PHE A 172 14.05 3.36 -2.57
C PHE A 172 13.52 2.04 -2.02
N GLY A 173 13.94 1.68 -0.83
CA GLY A 173 13.36 0.59 -0.08
C GLY A 173 13.82 0.56 1.37
N GLY A 174 13.19 -0.28 2.16
CA GLY A 174 13.49 -0.43 3.57
C GLY A 174 12.69 -1.55 4.22
N GLY A 175 13.22 -2.05 5.33
CA GLY A 175 12.59 -3.11 6.11
C GLY A 175 11.82 -2.57 7.31
N PHE A 176 10.81 -3.30 7.73
CA PHE A 176 10.10 -3.07 8.99
C PHE A 176 9.99 -4.38 9.78
N LEU A 177 10.01 -4.29 11.10
CA LEU A 177 9.85 -5.42 12.02
C LEU A 177 9.18 -4.94 13.31
N TYR A 178 8.03 -5.51 13.65
CA TYR A 178 7.26 -5.13 14.84
C TYR A 178 6.95 -6.35 15.70
N HIS A 179 7.21 -6.24 16.99
CA HIS A 179 6.86 -7.25 17.98
C HIS A 179 5.40 -7.09 18.44
N LEU A 180 4.60 -8.13 18.24
CA LEU A 180 3.20 -8.20 18.67
C LEU A 180 3.07 -8.97 19.99
N GLU A 181 1.87 -8.97 20.55
CA GLU A 181 1.47 -9.87 21.62
C GLU A 181 1.59 -11.35 21.21
N GLY A 182 1.76 -12.23 22.20
CA GLY A 182 1.84 -13.68 21.98
C GLY A 182 3.07 -14.13 21.20
N ASN A 183 4.23 -13.51 21.47
CA ASN A 183 5.54 -13.92 20.95
C ASN A 183 5.57 -14.00 19.41
N LYS A 184 4.85 -13.07 18.78
CA LYS A 184 4.79 -12.92 17.33
C LYS A 184 5.58 -11.71 16.87
N VAL A 185 6.20 -11.85 15.70
CA VAL A 185 6.87 -10.76 15.00
C VAL A 185 6.28 -10.66 13.60
N THR A 186 5.79 -9.48 13.24
CA THR A 186 5.51 -9.15 11.84
C THR A 186 6.72 -8.44 11.28
N LEU A 187 7.17 -8.85 10.10
CA LEU A 187 8.28 -8.19 9.43
C LEU A 187 8.03 -8.15 7.95
N GLY A 188 8.71 -7.24 7.26
CA GLY A 188 8.57 -7.12 5.83
C GLY A 188 9.52 -6.11 5.23
N PHE A 189 9.46 -6.03 3.92
CA PHE A 189 10.33 -5.17 3.13
C PHE A 189 9.51 -4.44 2.07
N VAL A 190 9.78 -3.16 1.90
CA VAL A 190 9.07 -2.28 0.96
C VAL A 190 10.06 -1.80 -0.09
N ILE A 191 9.70 -1.93 -1.37
CA ILE A 191 10.52 -1.46 -2.50
C ILE A 191 9.66 -0.63 -3.43
N GLY A 192 10.11 0.58 -3.79
CA GLY A 192 9.45 1.43 -4.78
C GLY A 192 9.43 0.77 -6.15
N LEU A 193 8.27 0.76 -6.83
CA LEU A 193 8.09 0.13 -8.13
C LEU A 193 8.73 0.88 -9.30
N ASP A 194 9.45 1.97 -8.99
CA ASP A 194 10.27 2.75 -9.90
C ASP A 194 11.77 2.40 -9.78
N TYR A 195 12.07 1.15 -9.36
CA TYR A 195 13.41 0.59 -9.45
C TYR A 195 13.80 0.42 -10.93
N LYS A 196 15.10 0.54 -11.23
CA LYS A 196 15.61 0.56 -12.61
C LYS A 196 16.07 -0.80 -13.11
N ASN A 197 16.66 -1.61 -12.22
CA ASN A 197 17.27 -2.88 -12.58
C ASN A 197 16.20 -3.97 -12.73
N PRO A 198 15.94 -4.50 -13.94
CA PRO A 198 14.90 -5.51 -14.13
C PRO A 198 15.27 -6.88 -13.54
N TRP A 199 16.53 -7.09 -13.16
CA TRP A 199 16.96 -8.30 -12.45
C TRP A 199 16.63 -8.28 -10.95
N MET A 200 16.18 -7.15 -10.42
CA MET A 200 15.80 -7.03 -9.02
C MET A 200 14.51 -7.80 -8.76
N SER A 201 14.54 -8.62 -7.71
CA SER A 201 13.36 -9.33 -7.22
C SER A 201 13.01 -8.83 -5.83
N PRO A 202 11.92 -8.05 -5.66
CA PRO A 202 11.50 -7.59 -4.34
C PRO A 202 11.32 -8.71 -3.32
N PHE A 203 10.87 -9.88 -3.77
CA PHE A 203 10.78 -11.09 -2.94
C PHE A 203 12.16 -11.53 -2.43
N GLU A 204 13.14 -11.62 -3.32
CA GLU A 204 14.46 -12.11 -2.95
C GLU A 204 15.22 -11.08 -2.12
N GLU A 205 15.01 -9.78 -2.34
CA GLU A 205 15.57 -8.72 -1.48
C GLU A 205 15.04 -8.82 -0.05
N MET A 206 13.76 -9.12 0.13
CA MET A 206 13.18 -9.37 1.45
C MET A 206 13.81 -10.62 2.10
N GLN A 207 13.94 -11.72 1.36
CA GLN A 207 14.58 -12.94 1.87
C GLN A 207 16.04 -12.68 2.26
N ARG A 208 16.80 -11.98 1.40
CA ARG A 208 18.18 -11.56 1.66
C ARG A 208 18.27 -10.65 2.88
N TRP A 209 17.38 -9.66 3.00
CA TRP A 209 17.35 -8.72 4.13
C TRP A 209 17.25 -9.42 5.49
N LYS A 210 16.42 -10.48 5.60
CA LYS A 210 16.28 -11.27 6.83
C LYS A 210 17.59 -11.91 7.31
N THR A 211 18.55 -12.12 6.42
CA THR A 211 19.86 -12.71 6.77
C THR A 211 20.77 -11.73 7.51
N HIS A 212 20.49 -10.42 7.47
CA HIS A 212 21.29 -9.43 8.19
C HIS A 212 21.31 -9.73 9.70
N PRO A 213 22.46 -9.67 10.40
CA PRO A 213 22.57 -10.04 11.81
C PRO A 213 21.55 -9.35 12.73
N SER A 214 21.31 -8.05 12.53
CA SER A 214 20.34 -7.28 13.33
C SER A 214 18.88 -7.70 13.12
N ILE A 215 18.53 -8.31 11.98
CA ILE A 215 17.17 -8.79 11.71
C ILE A 215 17.05 -10.24 12.15
N ARG A 216 18.01 -11.06 11.73
CA ARG A 216 18.12 -12.47 12.12
C ARG A 216 18.02 -12.65 13.62
N ALA A 217 18.66 -11.79 14.42
CA ALA A 217 18.63 -11.86 15.88
C ALA A 217 17.20 -11.94 16.48
N HIS A 218 16.20 -11.38 15.80
CA HIS A 218 14.81 -11.41 16.27
C HIS A 218 14.07 -12.70 15.93
N ILE A 219 14.41 -13.36 14.82
CA ILE A 219 13.60 -14.45 14.24
C ILE A 219 14.34 -15.79 14.11
N ASP A 220 15.64 -15.83 14.38
CA ASP A 220 16.44 -17.05 14.36
C ASP A 220 15.87 -18.10 15.34
N GLY A 221 15.66 -19.32 14.84
CA GLY A 221 14.98 -20.40 15.56
C GLY A 221 13.44 -20.28 15.62
N GLY A 222 12.86 -19.22 15.06
CA GLY A 222 11.42 -19.02 14.97
C GLY A 222 10.76 -19.83 13.84
N LYS A 223 9.43 -19.80 13.82
CA LYS A 223 8.59 -20.43 12.81
C LYS A 223 7.84 -19.37 12.02
N ARG A 224 8.00 -19.37 10.70
CA ARG A 224 7.17 -18.57 9.79
C ARG A 224 5.74 -19.11 9.78
N ILE A 225 4.78 -18.26 10.09
CA ILE A 225 3.34 -18.60 10.14
C ILE A 225 2.66 -18.27 8.81
N SER A 226 2.92 -17.09 8.25
CA SER A 226 2.23 -16.64 7.03
C SER A 226 3.08 -15.69 6.20
N TYR A 227 2.65 -15.52 4.95
CA TYR A 227 3.26 -14.64 3.95
C TYR A 227 2.16 -13.85 3.22
N GLY A 228 2.48 -12.63 2.80
CA GLY A 228 1.63 -11.85 1.92
C GLY A 228 2.40 -10.71 1.24
N ALA A 229 1.85 -10.21 0.15
CA ALA A 229 2.37 -9.03 -0.54
C ALA A 229 1.23 -8.11 -0.97
N ARG A 230 1.46 -6.79 -0.93
CA ARG A 230 0.49 -5.80 -1.38
C ARG A 230 1.21 -4.58 -1.94
N ALA A 231 0.70 -4.04 -3.05
CA ALA A 231 1.11 -2.73 -3.50
C ALA A 231 0.58 -1.66 -2.54
N ILE A 232 1.34 -0.58 -2.36
CA ILE A 232 0.97 0.59 -1.57
C ILE A 232 1.26 1.85 -2.38
N ASN A 233 0.50 2.92 -2.20
CA ASN A 233 0.87 4.22 -2.77
C ASN A 233 2.19 4.69 -2.13
N ASN A 234 2.95 5.53 -2.82
CA ASN A 234 4.17 6.17 -2.29
C ASN A 234 3.90 7.57 -1.71
N GLY A 235 2.63 7.90 -1.44
CA GLY A 235 2.21 8.97 -0.54
C GLY A 235 2.60 10.39 -0.95
N THR A 236 2.34 10.75 -2.20
CA THR A 236 2.59 12.11 -2.74
C THR A 236 1.24 12.80 -3.00
N PRO A 237 0.84 13.79 -2.18
CA PRO A 237 -0.45 14.48 -2.34
C PRO A 237 -0.63 15.19 -3.69
N GLN A 238 0.46 15.53 -4.36
CA GLN A 238 0.51 16.08 -5.71
C GLN A 238 -0.10 15.11 -6.74
N ALA A 239 -0.11 13.81 -6.43
CA ALA A 239 -0.68 12.76 -7.26
C ALA A 239 -2.10 12.33 -6.84
N LEU A 240 -2.72 13.02 -5.87
CA LEU A 240 -4.11 12.74 -5.52
C LEU A 240 -5.02 13.17 -6.69
N PRO A 241 -5.88 12.28 -7.21
CA PRO A 241 -6.85 12.64 -8.22
C PRO A 241 -7.91 13.58 -7.63
N LYS A 242 -8.73 14.19 -8.49
CA LYS A 242 -10.02 14.74 -8.06
C LYS A 242 -10.81 13.62 -7.36
N LEU A 243 -11.23 13.89 -6.12
CA LEU A 243 -11.77 12.87 -5.22
C LEU A 243 -13.23 12.49 -5.52
N VAL A 244 -13.94 13.33 -6.28
CA VAL A 244 -15.38 13.19 -6.54
C VAL A 244 -15.66 13.30 -8.03
N PHE A 245 -16.74 12.63 -8.43
CA PHE A 245 -17.29 12.62 -9.78
C PHE A 245 -18.81 12.43 -9.67
N PRO A 246 -19.58 12.65 -10.74
CA PRO A 246 -21.04 12.51 -10.67
C PRO A 246 -21.43 11.11 -10.20
N GLY A 247 -22.11 11.03 -9.05
CA GLY A 247 -22.58 9.78 -8.45
C GLY A 247 -21.57 9.00 -7.62
N GLY A 248 -20.39 9.54 -7.30
CA GLY A 248 -19.47 8.83 -6.43
C GLY A 248 -18.21 9.58 -5.98
N ALA A 249 -17.36 8.85 -5.26
CA ALA A 249 -16.10 9.35 -4.73
C ALA A 249 -15.05 8.24 -4.57
N LEU A 250 -13.77 8.62 -4.58
CA LEU A 250 -12.63 7.78 -4.22
C LEU A 250 -12.21 8.07 -2.77
N ILE A 251 -11.97 7.03 -1.97
CA ILE A 251 -11.45 7.17 -0.60
C ILE A 251 -10.22 6.29 -0.36
N GLY A 252 -9.56 6.48 0.79
CA GLY A 252 -8.45 5.64 1.24
C GLY A 252 -7.26 5.59 0.28
N CYS A 253 -6.63 4.43 0.20
CA CYS A 253 -5.50 4.20 -0.70
C CYS A 253 -5.91 4.10 -2.18
N ASP A 254 -7.21 4.01 -2.47
CA ASP A 254 -7.72 4.05 -3.85
C ASP A 254 -7.55 5.47 -4.43
N ALA A 255 -7.91 6.48 -3.63
CA ALA A 255 -7.54 7.87 -3.90
C ALA A 255 -6.02 8.11 -3.75
N GLY A 256 -5.41 7.51 -2.71
CA GLY A 256 -3.96 7.56 -2.48
C GLY A 256 -3.51 8.32 -1.22
N PHE A 257 -4.34 8.35 -0.18
CA PHE A 257 -4.08 9.07 1.08
C PHE A 257 -3.00 8.48 2.00
N LEU A 258 -2.13 7.58 1.53
CA LEU A 258 -1.06 7.01 2.34
C LEU A 258 -0.02 8.08 2.71
N ASN A 259 0.42 8.14 3.96
CA ASN A 259 1.60 8.92 4.37
C ASN A 259 2.86 8.04 4.28
N ALA A 260 3.67 8.25 3.25
CA ALA A 260 4.84 7.41 2.99
C ALA A 260 5.99 7.66 3.95
N ALA A 261 6.12 8.88 4.48
CA ALA A 261 7.15 9.21 5.47
C ALA A 261 6.94 8.46 6.78
N ARG A 262 5.69 8.15 7.13
CA ARG A 262 5.33 7.40 8.34
C ARG A 262 5.11 5.91 8.10
N ILE A 263 5.03 5.48 6.83
CA ILE A 263 4.60 4.13 6.42
C ILE A 263 3.20 3.83 7.00
N LYS A 264 2.30 4.82 6.97
CA LYS A 264 0.96 4.71 7.56
C LYS A 264 -0.10 5.20 6.59
N GLY A 265 -1.10 4.35 6.32
CA GLY A 265 -2.26 4.70 5.50
C GLY A 265 -3.60 4.33 6.12
N SER A 266 -3.63 3.56 7.21
CA SER A 266 -4.89 3.11 7.81
C SER A 266 -5.67 4.25 8.47
N HIS A 267 -5.02 5.10 9.25
CA HIS A 267 -5.67 6.24 9.92
C HIS A 267 -6.13 7.29 8.91
N THR A 268 -5.34 7.54 7.87
CA THR A 268 -5.71 8.45 6.78
C THR A 268 -6.85 7.91 5.95
N ALA A 269 -6.88 6.60 5.67
CA ALA A 269 -7.99 5.96 4.98
C ALA A 269 -9.29 6.01 5.78
N ILE A 270 -9.24 5.68 7.08
CA ILE A 270 -10.40 5.79 7.98
C ILE A 270 -10.91 7.22 7.99
N LYS A 271 -10.03 8.22 8.14
CA LYS A 271 -10.44 9.63 8.14
C LYS A 271 -11.09 10.04 6.82
N SER A 272 -10.53 9.63 5.68
CA SER A 272 -11.11 9.92 4.38
C SER A 272 -12.52 9.33 4.22
N GLY A 273 -12.75 8.11 4.73
CA GLY A 273 -14.07 7.49 4.77
C GLY A 273 -15.06 8.26 5.65
N MET A 274 -14.64 8.73 6.83
CA MET A 274 -15.48 9.56 7.70
C MET A 274 -15.89 10.88 7.03
N LEU A 275 -14.94 11.59 6.44
CA LEU A 275 -15.20 12.86 5.74
C LEU A 275 -16.15 12.67 4.54
N CYS A 276 -15.96 11.58 3.78
CA CYS A 276 -16.85 11.25 2.67
C CYS A 276 -18.25 10.86 3.16
N ALA A 277 -18.36 10.11 4.26
CA ALA A 277 -19.64 9.71 4.84
C ALA A 277 -20.47 10.92 5.29
N ASP A 278 -19.85 11.92 5.94
CA ASP A 278 -20.53 13.17 6.33
C ASP A 278 -21.09 13.90 5.10
N ALA A 279 -20.32 13.99 4.01
CA ALA A 279 -20.74 14.61 2.76
C ALA A 279 -21.88 13.84 2.08
N VAL A 280 -21.80 12.52 2.02
CA VAL A 280 -22.85 11.66 1.46
C VAL A 280 -24.13 11.77 2.28
N PHE A 281 -24.04 11.72 3.60
CA PHE A 281 -25.19 11.82 4.49
C PHE A 281 -25.93 13.14 4.29
N ALA A 282 -25.22 14.26 4.29
CA ALA A 282 -25.80 15.58 4.03
C ALA A 282 -26.46 15.67 2.64
N ALA A 283 -25.84 15.09 1.60
CA ALA A 283 -26.39 15.07 0.26
C ALA A 283 -27.68 14.22 0.17
N VAL A 284 -27.65 12.99 0.71
CA VAL A 284 -28.81 12.08 0.65
C VAL A 284 -29.99 12.62 1.46
N THR A 285 -29.74 13.19 2.64
CA THR A 285 -30.79 13.74 3.51
C THR A 285 -31.40 15.03 2.97
N SER A 286 -30.68 15.78 2.13
CA SER A 286 -31.21 16.92 1.37
C SER A 286 -31.87 16.54 0.04
N GLY A 287 -32.02 15.23 -0.23
CA GLY A 287 -32.69 14.73 -1.43
C GLY A 287 -31.81 14.68 -2.69
N ARG A 288 -30.51 14.97 -2.59
CA ARG A 288 -29.57 14.89 -3.72
C ARG A 288 -29.22 13.44 -4.06
N ALA A 289 -28.91 13.20 -5.34
CA ALA A 289 -28.42 11.91 -5.85
C ALA A 289 -27.65 12.12 -7.16
N ALA A 290 -26.71 11.21 -7.48
CA ALA A 290 -26.00 11.15 -8.76
C ALA A 290 -25.18 12.38 -9.18
N ASP A 291 -25.04 13.39 -8.31
CA ASP A 291 -24.22 14.59 -8.56
C ASP A 291 -22.84 14.49 -7.88
N GLU A 292 -22.04 15.56 -7.94
CA GLU A 292 -20.73 15.59 -7.27
C GLU A 292 -20.83 16.00 -5.80
N LEU A 293 -20.15 15.23 -4.94
CA LEU A 293 -20.07 15.46 -3.49
C LEU A 293 -19.04 16.54 -3.12
N SER A 294 -19.20 17.77 -3.60
CA SER A 294 -18.24 18.87 -3.40
C SER A 294 -17.86 19.17 -1.94
N ALA A 295 -18.74 18.83 -0.99
CA ALA A 295 -18.48 18.96 0.45
C ALA A 295 -17.34 18.05 0.93
N TYR A 296 -17.10 16.89 0.29
CA TYR A 296 -16.03 15.98 0.69
C TYR A 296 -14.63 16.56 0.42
N PRO A 297 -14.28 17.03 -0.79
CA PRO A 297 -13.02 17.73 -1.03
C PRO A 297 -12.79 18.93 -0.09
N GLN A 298 -13.83 19.74 0.16
CA GLN A 298 -13.74 20.87 1.09
C GLN A 298 -13.46 20.41 2.53
N ALA A 299 -14.09 19.33 2.98
CA ALA A 299 -13.85 18.77 4.30
C ALA A 299 -12.44 18.17 4.41
N TYR A 300 -11.92 17.57 3.32
CA TYR A 300 -10.52 17.14 3.24
C TYR A 300 -9.56 18.32 3.39
N ASP A 301 -9.75 19.39 2.61
CA ASP A 301 -8.88 20.57 2.63
C ASP A 301 -8.81 21.23 4.02
N ASN A 302 -9.89 21.13 4.81
CA ASN A 302 -9.98 21.67 6.17
C ASN A 302 -9.66 20.64 7.28
N SER A 303 -9.06 19.49 6.94
CA SER A 303 -8.81 18.41 7.90
C SER A 303 -7.34 18.23 8.27
N TRP A 304 -7.10 17.61 9.43
CA TRP A 304 -5.76 17.16 9.82
C TRP A 304 -5.14 16.20 8.79
N LEU A 305 -5.97 15.51 8.00
CA LEU A 305 -5.48 14.61 6.96
C LEU A 305 -4.74 15.38 5.86
N LYS A 306 -5.27 16.53 5.43
CA LYS A 306 -4.59 17.43 4.49
C LYS A 306 -3.29 17.95 5.09
N GLU A 307 -3.34 18.42 6.34
CA GLU A 307 -2.16 18.92 7.05
C GLU A 307 -1.05 17.87 7.15
N GLU A 308 -1.37 16.64 7.58
CA GLU A 308 -0.39 15.55 7.71
C GLU A 308 0.27 15.20 6.38
N LEU A 309 -0.52 15.15 5.31
CA LEU A 309 -0.03 14.85 3.97
C LEU A 309 0.86 15.98 3.43
N ASP A 310 0.49 17.23 3.65
CA ASP A 310 1.30 18.39 3.26
C ASP A 310 2.64 18.47 3.99
N GLN A 311 2.69 18.03 5.26
CA GLN A 311 3.92 17.97 6.04
C GLN A 311 4.97 17.00 5.48
N SER A 312 4.54 16.01 4.69
CA SER A 312 5.38 14.90 4.21
C SER A 312 5.41 14.79 2.67
N ARG A 313 4.80 15.75 1.96
CA ARG A 313 4.57 15.72 0.50
C ARG A 313 5.81 15.53 -0.37
N ASN A 314 6.98 15.92 0.11
CA ASN A 314 8.23 15.84 -0.65
C ASN A 314 9.08 14.63 -0.26
N PHE A 315 8.73 13.90 0.81
CA PHE A 315 9.58 12.88 1.42
C PHE A 315 10.12 11.90 0.39
N LYS A 316 9.24 11.23 -0.34
CA LYS A 316 9.63 10.26 -1.37
C LYS A 316 10.40 10.89 -2.53
N LEU A 317 10.02 12.09 -2.94
CA LEU A 317 10.61 12.80 -4.09
C LEU A 317 12.08 13.18 -3.82
N TRP A 318 12.44 13.46 -2.56
CA TRP A 318 13.84 13.71 -2.19
C TRP A 318 14.73 12.48 -2.37
N PHE A 319 14.24 11.28 -2.11
CA PHE A 319 14.99 10.04 -2.37
C PHE A 319 15.23 9.78 -3.87
N LYS A 320 14.59 10.55 -4.76
CA LYS A 320 14.85 10.51 -6.21
C LYS A 320 15.91 11.50 -6.67
N LYS A 321 16.45 12.32 -5.76
CA LYS A 321 17.55 13.25 -6.02
C LYS A 321 18.92 12.68 -5.61
N GLY A 322 19.00 11.38 -5.36
CA GLY A 322 20.22 10.64 -5.03
C GLY A 322 20.30 10.22 -3.56
N ALA A 323 21.26 9.32 -3.27
CA ALA A 323 21.37 8.64 -1.99
C ALA A 323 21.56 9.55 -0.76
N LEU A 324 22.17 10.73 -0.94
CA LEU A 324 22.39 11.68 0.17
C LEU A 324 21.22 12.66 0.35
N MET A 325 20.50 12.99 -0.72
CA MET A 325 19.47 14.02 -0.69
C MET A 325 18.23 13.59 0.10
N GLY A 326 17.81 12.32 -0.03
CA GLY A 326 16.68 11.79 0.74
C GLY A 326 16.88 11.92 2.26
N PRO A 327 17.95 11.35 2.84
CA PRO A 327 18.25 11.48 4.26
C PRO A 327 18.46 12.92 4.72
N LEU A 328 19.23 13.72 3.95
CA LEU A 328 19.48 15.13 4.28
C LEU A 328 18.18 15.93 4.38
N MET A 329 17.33 15.83 3.35
CA MET A 329 16.08 16.58 3.30
C MET A 329 15.03 16.03 4.26
N THR A 330 15.09 14.75 4.63
CA THR A 330 14.32 14.22 5.76
C THR A 330 14.74 14.91 7.07
N GLY A 331 16.04 15.06 7.31
CA GLY A 331 16.56 15.82 8.45
C GLY A 331 16.11 17.28 8.43
N ILE A 332 16.08 17.92 7.26
CA ILE A 332 15.62 19.31 7.12
C ILE A 332 14.10 19.41 7.34
N GLU A 333 13.28 18.69 6.57
CA GLU A 333 11.83 18.84 6.56
C GLU A 333 11.12 18.20 7.76
N GLN A 334 11.64 17.09 8.30
CA GLN A 334 10.98 16.32 9.35
C GLN A 334 11.62 16.49 10.73
N TRP A 335 12.82 17.05 10.82
CA TRP A 335 13.50 17.27 12.10
C TRP A 335 13.85 18.75 12.37
N PHE A 336 14.40 19.49 11.40
CA PHE A 336 14.87 20.87 11.59
C PHE A 336 13.75 21.91 11.45
N LEU A 337 13.04 21.95 10.32
CA LEU A 337 11.98 22.93 10.05
C LEU A 337 10.88 22.95 11.14
N PRO A 338 10.38 21.80 11.64
CA PRO A 338 9.39 21.81 12.72
C PRO A 338 9.89 22.46 14.00
N LYS A 339 11.20 22.37 14.31
CA LYS A 339 11.81 23.03 15.48
C LYS A 339 11.90 24.55 15.32
N LEU A 340 11.87 25.05 14.08
CA LEU A 340 11.77 26.47 13.76
C LEU A 340 10.32 26.96 13.66
N GLY A 341 9.33 26.12 13.98
CA GLY A 341 7.90 26.45 13.85
C GLY A 341 7.35 26.31 12.42
N VAL A 342 8.17 25.88 11.46
CA VAL A 342 7.75 25.65 10.07
C VAL A 342 7.20 24.23 9.95
N LYS A 343 5.87 24.09 10.03
CA LYS A 343 5.21 22.77 9.96
C LYS A 343 5.25 22.17 8.54
N ASN A 344 5.04 23.01 7.53
CA ASN A 344 4.99 22.61 6.12
C ASN A 344 6.19 23.20 5.37
N PRO A 345 6.96 22.40 4.63
CA PRO A 345 8.07 22.92 3.82
C PRO A 345 7.57 23.99 2.83
N PRO A 346 8.26 25.13 2.64
CA PRO A 346 7.80 26.21 1.76
C PRO A 346 7.98 25.92 0.25
N TRP A 347 8.24 24.66 -0.11
CA TRP A 347 8.41 24.18 -1.47
C TRP A 347 7.61 22.89 -1.68
N THR A 348 7.31 22.63 -2.95
CA THR A 348 6.65 21.41 -3.41
C THR A 348 7.45 20.84 -4.56
N LEU A 349 7.90 19.59 -4.40
CA LEU A 349 8.53 18.83 -5.48
C LEU A 349 7.45 18.16 -6.32
N HIS A 350 7.80 17.91 -7.58
CA HIS A 350 6.95 17.22 -8.53
C HIS A 350 7.69 16.05 -9.20
N ARG A 351 6.92 15.05 -9.62
CA ARG A 351 7.36 14.00 -10.55
C ARG A 351 6.60 14.10 -11.86
N ASP A 352 7.28 13.76 -12.94
CA ASP A 352 6.79 13.85 -14.32
C ASP A 352 6.53 12.48 -14.96
N LYS A 353 7.01 11.39 -14.35
CA LYS A 353 7.00 10.05 -14.95
C LYS A 353 6.36 9.00 -14.03
N PRO A 354 5.50 8.12 -14.56
CA PRO A 354 4.95 6.98 -13.82
C PRO A 354 6.01 5.89 -13.59
N ASP A 355 5.82 5.03 -12.60
CA ASP A 355 6.86 4.07 -12.19
C ASP A 355 7.29 3.09 -13.30
N HIS A 356 6.35 2.67 -14.15
CA HIS A 356 6.59 1.65 -15.17
C HIS A 356 7.57 2.06 -16.29
N VAL A 357 7.96 3.34 -16.37
CA VAL A 357 8.92 3.82 -17.39
C VAL A 357 10.37 3.88 -16.88
N TYR A 358 10.61 3.52 -15.61
CA TYR A 358 11.94 3.63 -15.00
C TYR A 358 12.86 2.42 -15.28
N LEU A 359 12.30 1.29 -15.72
CA LEU A 359 13.10 0.10 -16.04
C LEU A 359 14.09 0.39 -17.17
N GLN A 360 15.33 -0.05 -16.95
CA GLN A 360 16.38 -0.04 -17.96
C GLN A 360 16.45 -1.40 -18.67
N PRO A 361 16.89 -1.46 -19.94
CA PRO A 361 17.13 -2.73 -20.63
C PRO A 361 18.05 -3.65 -19.83
N ALA A 362 17.75 -4.94 -19.81
CA ALA A 362 18.48 -5.91 -18.98
C ALA A 362 19.99 -5.97 -19.28
N ALA A 363 20.39 -5.75 -20.53
CA ALA A 363 21.80 -5.70 -20.95
C ALA A 363 22.57 -4.49 -20.39
N GLN A 364 21.88 -3.47 -19.86
CA GLN A 364 22.47 -2.28 -19.24
C GLN A 364 22.53 -2.38 -17.71
N CYS A 365 22.00 -3.46 -17.15
CA CYS A 365 21.92 -3.65 -15.70
C CYS A 365 22.71 -4.88 -15.27
N GLN A 366 23.30 -4.79 -14.08
CA GLN A 366 23.96 -5.94 -13.47
C GLN A 366 22.92 -6.98 -13.05
N GLN A 367 23.08 -8.21 -13.52
CA GLN A 367 22.27 -9.34 -13.05
C GLN A 367 22.55 -9.60 -11.57
N ILE A 368 21.50 -9.82 -10.78
CA ILE A 368 21.60 -10.06 -9.35
C ILE A 368 21.51 -11.57 -9.09
N ALA A 369 22.57 -12.14 -8.50
CA ALA A 369 22.59 -13.52 -8.07
C ALA A 369 22.10 -13.60 -6.61
N TYR A 370 20.85 -14.04 -6.42
CA TYR A 370 20.29 -14.24 -5.10
C TYR A 370 20.71 -15.59 -4.49
N PRO A 371 21.03 -15.64 -3.19
CA PRO A 371 21.34 -16.91 -2.51
C PRO A 371 20.15 -17.87 -2.56
N LYS A 372 20.44 -19.17 -2.56
CA LYS A 372 19.39 -20.18 -2.41
C LYS A 372 18.79 -20.11 -0.99
N PRO A 373 17.46 -20.28 -0.84
CA PRO A 373 16.82 -20.28 0.47
C PRO A 373 17.29 -21.50 1.30
N ASP A 374 17.40 -21.30 2.61
CA ASP A 374 17.81 -22.33 3.58
C ASP A 374 16.62 -23.12 4.16
N GLY A 375 15.38 -22.73 3.85
CA GLY A 375 14.15 -23.35 4.33
C GLY A 375 13.89 -23.11 5.82
N LYS A 376 14.65 -22.23 6.48
CA LYS A 376 14.55 -21.94 7.92
C LYS A 376 14.36 -20.46 8.17
N LEU A 377 15.30 -19.64 7.72
CA LEU A 377 15.24 -18.18 7.80
C LEU A 377 14.69 -17.59 6.50
N THR A 378 15.05 -18.21 5.39
CA THR A 378 14.74 -17.81 4.02
C THR A 378 14.01 -18.92 3.29
N PHE A 379 13.07 -18.56 2.42
CA PHE A 379 12.16 -19.50 1.78
C PHE A 379 12.01 -19.18 0.30
N ASP A 380 11.69 -20.19 -0.49
CA ASP A 380 11.34 -20.04 -1.90
C ASP A 380 9.93 -19.44 -2.07
N ARG A 381 9.61 -19.01 -3.29
CA ARG A 381 8.32 -18.40 -3.61
C ARG A 381 7.15 -19.38 -3.49
N LEU A 382 7.30 -20.65 -3.86
CA LEU A 382 6.19 -21.62 -3.85
C LEU A 382 5.74 -21.92 -2.42
N SER A 383 6.68 -22.19 -1.51
CA SER A 383 6.37 -22.37 -0.09
C SER A 383 5.80 -21.10 0.55
N SER A 384 6.19 -19.92 0.05
CA SER A 384 5.64 -18.63 0.49
C SER A 384 4.20 -18.41 0.01
N VAL A 385 3.90 -18.73 -1.26
CA VAL A 385 2.53 -18.69 -1.79
C VAL A 385 1.63 -19.68 -1.05
N PHE A 386 2.13 -20.87 -0.72
CA PHE A 386 1.38 -21.84 0.06
C PHE A 386 0.92 -21.28 1.41
N VAL A 387 1.81 -20.62 2.17
CA VAL A 387 1.45 -20.02 3.48
C VAL A 387 0.76 -18.66 3.40
N SER A 388 0.42 -18.17 2.20
CA SER A 388 -0.54 -17.07 2.04
C SER A 388 -2.00 -17.54 2.02
N ASN A 389 -2.21 -18.86 1.84
CA ASN A 389 -3.51 -19.51 1.66
C ASN A 389 -4.32 -18.95 0.46
N THR A 390 -3.65 -18.33 -0.52
CA THR A 390 -4.32 -17.88 -1.75
C THR A 390 -4.69 -19.06 -2.63
N ASN A 391 -5.94 -19.09 -3.10
CA ASN A 391 -6.45 -20.06 -4.06
C ASN A 391 -7.58 -19.40 -4.86
N HIS A 392 -7.84 -19.94 -6.04
CA HIS A 392 -8.89 -19.51 -6.96
C HIS A 392 -9.44 -20.75 -7.65
N GLU A 393 -10.68 -20.70 -8.15
CA GLU A 393 -11.19 -21.72 -9.07
C GLU A 393 -10.24 -21.87 -10.26
N GLU A 394 -9.83 -23.10 -10.60
CA GLU A 394 -8.84 -23.33 -11.66
C GLU A 394 -9.45 -23.16 -13.05
N ASN A 395 -10.73 -23.53 -13.20
CA ASN A 395 -11.46 -23.41 -14.46
C ASN A 395 -12.18 -22.05 -14.58
N GLN A 396 -11.41 -20.96 -14.54
CA GLN A 396 -11.91 -19.62 -14.84
C GLN A 396 -10.93 -18.86 -15.75
N PRO A 397 -11.38 -17.81 -16.47
CA PRO A 397 -10.49 -16.95 -17.24
C PRO A 397 -9.42 -16.30 -16.34
N ALA A 398 -8.22 -16.13 -16.89
CA ALA A 398 -7.17 -15.44 -16.17
C ALA A 398 -7.55 -13.97 -15.91
N HIS A 399 -7.58 -13.56 -14.65
CA HIS A 399 -7.83 -12.16 -14.26
C HIS A 399 -6.64 -11.23 -14.55
N LEU A 400 -5.47 -11.79 -14.88
CA LEU A 400 -4.32 -11.04 -15.42
C LEU A 400 -4.44 -10.99 -16.94
N THR A 401 -5.19 -10.01 -17.44
CA THR A 401 -5.44 -9.85 -18.88
C THR A 401 -4.34 -9.05 -19.58
N LEU A 402 -4.08 -9.41 -20.84
CA LEU A 402 -3.12 -8.71 -21.70
C LEU A 402 -3.87 -7.95 -22.80
N LYS A 403 -3.48 -6.69 -23.04
CA LYS A 403 -3.97 -5.94 -24.19
C LYS A 403 -3.41 -6.50 -25.51
N ASP A 404 -2.17 -6.96 -25.46
CA ASP A 404 -1.46 -7.61 -26.58
C ASP A 404 -0.68 -8.81 -26.01
N PRO A 405 -1.03 -10.06 -26.38
CA PRO A 405 -0.37 -11.27 -25.86
C PRO A 405 1.06 -11.45 -26.36
N SER A 406 1.51 -10.68 -27.36
CA SER A 406 2.86 -10.77 -27.92
C SER A 406 3.89 -9.95 -27.14
N VAL A 407 3.46 -8.89 -26.44
CA VAL A 407 4.34 -7.96 -25.71
C VAL A 407 5.18 -8.63 -24.62
N PRO A 408 4.66 -9.56 -23.78
CA PRO A 408 5.46 -10.21 -22.75
C PRO A 408 6.71 -10.92 -23.30
N VAL A 409 6.62 -11.55 -24.46
CA VAL A 409 7.75 -12.26 -25.07
C VAL A 409 8.59 -11.30 -25.91
N LYS A 410 7.97 -10.57 -26.84
CA LYS A 410 8.69 -9.74 -27.83
C LYS A 410 9.37 -8.51 -27.22
N ILE A 411 8.87 -8.02 -26.08
CA ILE A 411 9.38 -6.81 -25.44
C ILE A 411 9.88 -7.13 -24.02
N ASN A 412 9.01 -7.62 -23.13
CA ASN A 412 9.37 -7.73 -21.71
C ASN A 412 10.52 -8.73 -21.50
N LEU A 413 10.40 -9.94 -22.07
CA LEU A 413 11.47 -10.93 -22.02
C LEU A 413 12.68 -10.50 -22.86
N ALA A 414 12.47 -10.15 -24.12
CA ALA A 414 13.58 -9.86 -25.04
C ALA A 414 14.44 -8.65 -24.64
N LYS A 415 13.84 -7.58 -24.09
CA LYS A 415 14.55 -6.33 -23.75
C LYS A 415 14.85 -6.20 -22.27
N PHE A 416 13.96 -6.70 -21.41
CA PHE A 416 14.03 -6.50 -19.96
C PHE A 416 14.21 -7.81 -19.17
N ALA A 417 14.37 -8.97 -19.82
CA ALA A 417 14.53 -10.27 -19.17
C ALA A 417 13.29 -10.77 -18.37
N GLY A 418 12.11 -10.24 -18.67
CA GLY A 418 10.83 -10.72 -18.14
C GLY A 418 10.52 -10.36 -16.67
N PRO A 419 10.54 -9.06 -16.31
CA PRO A 419 10.17 -8.59 -14.97
C PRO A 419 8.65 -8.60 -14.72
#